data_AF-A0A8T2YET5-F1
#
_entry.id   AF-A0A8T2YET5-F1
#
_cell.length_a   1.000
_cell.length_b   1.000
_cell.length_c   1.000
_cell.angle_alpha   90.00
_cell.angle_beta   90.00
_cell.angle_gamma   90.00
#
_symmetry.space_group_name_H-M   'P 1'
#
loop_
_entity.id
_entity.type
_entity.pdbx_description
1 polymer ?
#
loop_
_entity_poly.entity_id
_entity_poly.type
_entity_poly.pdbx_seq_one_letter_code
_entity_poly.pdbx_strand_id
1 'polypeptide(L)'
;MWRRSFSTATHASTALKEKKWDALVIGAGHNGLTAAAYLAGSGLSVAVLERRHVIGGAAVTEELIPGFKFSRCSYLQSLLRPSLIKELELGRHGLKLLKRSPSSFTPCLDGSYLLLGSDRELNHSEISKFSVNDANAYHRYEKQLESFCKLMDPLLDSPPPETAQNGTSFNDRLKDKLRKSAFWASFMRQALSLGQKDLLDFMDLLLSPASKVLNKWFETDVLKATLATDAVIGSTASVHTPGSGYVLLHHVMGETDGERGIWSYVEGGMGSVSSAIANAARESGAHIVTSAEVSQLMIKDSGTVNGVLLADGTEVLSPIVLSNATPYKTFLELVPNNTLPDDFTRALKYSDYSSATTKINLAVDKLPQFQCCKLNHPDAGPQHMGTIHIGSESMEEIDLACQDAVNGVPSRRPVIEMSIPSVLDKTISPPGKHVINLFVQYTPYKPSDGSWGDSAYRVS
;
A
#
# COMPACT_ATOMS: atom_id res chain seq x y z
N MET A 1 -39.16 1.52 -0.62
CA MET A 1 -39.40 2.68 -1.50
C MET A 1 -38.17 2.89 -2.39
N TRP A 2 -38.08 2.13 -3.49
CA TRP A 2 -36.91 2.10 -4.39
C TRP A 2 -37.25 2.82 -5.70
N ARG A 3 -37.03 4.14 -5.78
CA ARG A 3 -37.10 4.91 -7.04
C ARG A 3 -36.26 6.18 -6.94
N ARG A 4 -34.92 6.08 -6.86
CA ARG A 4 -33.97 7.18 -7.13
C ARG A 4 -32.58 6.61 -7.48
N SER A 5 -32.36 6.20 -8.74
CA SER A 5 -30.98 6.04 -9.26
C SER A 5 -30.84 6.17 -10.79
N PHE A 6 -31.94 6.17 -11.55
CA PHE A 6 -31.85 6.24 -13.02
C PHE A 6 -31.53 7.63 -13.57
N SER A 7 -31.98 8.71 -12.91
CA SER A 7 -31.81 10.09 -13.43
C SER A 7 -30.37 10.62 -13.30
N THR A 8 -29.62 10.20 -12.29
CA THR A 8 -28.24 10.68 -12.05
C THR A 8 -27.22 10.09 -13.02
N ALA A 9 -27.41 8.82 -13.44
CA ALA A 9 -26.52 8.16 -14.39
C ALA A 9 -26.63 8.76 -15.80
N THR A 10 -27.85 9.15 -16.23
CA THR A 10 -28.08 9.77 -17.54
C THR A 10 -27.44 11.15 -17.62
N HIS A 11 -27.56 11.98 -16.58
CA HIS A 11 -26.93 13.30 -16.56
C HIS A 11 -25.39 13.24 -16.57
N ALA A 12 -24.80 12.26 -15.87
CA ALA A 12 -23.35 12.08 -15.85
C ALA A 12 -22.79 11.65 -17.22
N SER A 13 -23.48 10.76 -17.95
CA SER A 13 -23.06 10.35 -19.29
C SER A 13 -23.25 11.45 -20.34
N THR A 14 -24.29 12.28 -20.21
CA THR A 14 -24.48 13.45 -21.08
C THR A 14 -23.36 14.48 -20.89
N ALA A 15 -22.99 14.80 -19.65
CA ALA A 15 -21.90 15.74 -19.36
C ALA A 15 -20.53 15.25 -19.88
N LEU A 16 -20.31 13.93 -19.93
CA LEU A 16 -19.10 13.34 -20.49
C LEU A 16 -19.01 13.50 -22.02
N LYS A 17 -20.13 13.43 -22.74
CA LYS A 17 -20.19 13.54 -24.21
C LYS A 17 -20.09 14.98 -24.71
N GLU A 18 -20.65 15.93 -23.99
CA GLU A 18 -20.76 17.33 -24.45
C GLU A 18 -19.47 18.13 -24.23
N LYS A 19 -18.56 17.63 -23.39
CA LYS A 19 -17.32 18.32 -23.05
C LYS A 19 -16.13 17.71 -23.78
N LYS A 20 -15.24 18.56 -24.29
CA LYS A 20 -13.92 18.15 -24.77
C LYS A 20 -12.99 17.99 -23.56
N TRP A 21 -12.37 16.82 -23.43
CA TRP A 21 -11.44 16.50 -22.34
C TRP A 21 -10.01 16.54 -22.84
N ASP A 22 -9.13 17.21 -22.10
CA ASP A 22 -7.70 17.22 -22.39
C ASP A 22 -7.05 15.92 -21.94
N ALA A 23 -7.52 15.35 -20.82
CA ALA A 23 -7.08 14.04 -20.32
C ALA A 23 -8.22 13.24 -19.68
N LEU A 24 -8.17 11.92 -19.86
CA LEU A 24 -8.99 10.96 -19.13
C LEU A 24 -8.12 10.11 -18.19
N VAL A 25 -8.64 9.82 -17.01
CA VAL A 25 -8.02 8.89 -16.06
C VAL A 25 -8.95 7.69 -15.85
N ILE A 26 -8.48 6.48 -16.17
CA ILE A 26 -9.22 5.24 -15.97
C ILE A 26 -8.96 4.71 -14.57
N GLY A 27 -9.98 4.71 -13.71
CA GLY A 27 -9.95 4.21 -12.33
C GLY A 27 -9.67 5.30 -11.29
N ALA A 28 -10.59 5.45 -10.33
CA ALA A 28 -10.48 6.41 -9.23
C ALA A 28 -9.80 5.81 -7.99
N GLY A 29 -8.73 5.04 -8.19
CA GLY A 29 -7.79 4.72 -7.11
C GLY A 29 -6.98 5.94 -6.67
N HIS A 30 -6.33 5.89 -5.50
CA HIS A 30 -5.55 7.02 -4.98
C HIS A 30 -4.53 7.58 -5.99
N ASN A 31 -3.80 6.73 -6.74
CA ASN A 31 -2.86 7.18 -7.77
C ASN A 31 -3.54 7.93 -8.93
N GLY A 32 -4.67 7.42 -9.43
CA GLY A 32 -5.44 8.07 -10.49
C GLY A 32 -6.08 9.39 -10.04
N LEU A 33 -6.56 9.44 -8.80
CA LEU A 33 -7.08 10.65 -8.18
C LEU A 33 -5.97 11.71 -8.00
N THR A 34 -4.77 11.31 -7.58
CA THR A 34 -3.60 12.18 -7.49
C THR A 34 -3.23 12.74 -8.85
N ALA A 35 -3.11 11.88 -9.88
CA ALA A 35 -2.81 12.31 -11.23
C ALA A 35 -3.85 13.31 -11.75
N ALA A 36 -5.14 13.04 -11.51
CA ALA A 36 -6.23 13.94 -11.87
C ALA A 36 -6.13 15.29 -11.15
N ALA A 37 -5.76 15.32 -9.87
CA ALA A 37 -5.57 16.55 -9.11
C ALA A 37 -4.48 17.44 -9.73
N TYR A 38 -3.30 16.88 -10.02
CA TYR A 38 -2.21 17.64 -10.62
C TYR A 38 -2.51 18.10 -12.06
N LEU A 39 -3.13 17.24 -12.88
CA LEU A 39 -3.51 17.59 -14.25
C LEU A 39 -4.56 18.72 -14.25
N ALA A 40 -5.59 18.62 -13.41
CA ALA A 40 -6.63 19.64 -13.29
C ALA A 40 -6.09 20.94 -12.69
N GLY A 41 -5.23 20.84 -11.66
CA GLY A 41 -4.55 22.00 -11.06
C GLY A 41 -3.60 22.71 -12.03
N SER A 42 -3.15 22.02 -13.08
CA SER A 42 -2.40 22.61 -14.20
C SER A 42 -3.29 23.26 -15.27
N GLY A 43 -4.61 23.31 -15.05
CA GLY A 43 -5.58 23.95 -15.94
C GLY A 43 -6.17 23.03 -17.03
N LEU A 44 -5.89 21.73 -17.01
CA LEU A 44 -6.43 20.78 -17.99
C LEU A 44 -7.87 20.39 -17.64
N SER A 45 -8.70 20.18 -18.67
CA SER A 45 -10.02 19.57 -18.52
C SER A 45 -9.86 18.06 -18.32
N VAL A 46 -10.05 17.58 -17.09
CA VAL A 46 -9.81 16.17 -16.71
C VAL A 46 -11.10 15.47 -16.27
N ALA A 47 -11.34 14.26 -16.78
CA ALA A 47 -12.35 13.35 -16.25
C ALA A 47 -11.72 12.04 -15.72
N VAL A 48 -12.18 11.61 -14.56
CA VAL A 48 -11.83 10.31 -13.93
C VAL A 48 -13.03 9.37 -14.07
N LEU A 49 -12.79 8.18 -14.61
CA LEU A 49 -13.82 7.18 -14.92
C LEU A 49 -13.64 5.96 -14.01
N GLU A 50 -14.50 5.81 -13.02
CA GLU A 50 -14.47 4.71 -12.07
C GLU A 50 -15.60 3.72 -12.33
N ARG A 51 -15.25 2.44 -12.50
CA ARG A 51 -16.24 1.38 -12.79
C ARG A 51 -17.19 1.14 -11.61
N ARG A 52 -16.72 1.26 -10.37
CA ARG A 52 -17.54 1.04 -9.17
C ARG A 52 -18.37 2.28 -8.84
N HIS A 53 -19.36 2.10 -7.98
CA HIS A 53 -20.13 3.18 -7.38
C HIS A 53 -19.35 3.98 -6.31
N VAL A 54 -18.13 3.55 -5.98
CA VAL A 54 -17.28 4.10 -4.92
C VAL A 54 -15.85 4.30 -5.43
N ILE A 55 -15.20 5.36 -4.95
CA ILE A 55 -13.82 5.70 -5.30
C ILE A 55 -12.82 5.19 -4.25
N GLY A 56 -11.56 5.05 -4.64
CA GLY A 56 -10.42 4.82 -3.74
C GLY A 56 -9.60 3.57 -4.02
N GLY A 57 -10.12 2.64 -4.84
CA GLY A 57 -9.41 1.40 -5.19
C GLY A 57 -9.06 0.58 -3.94
N ALA A 58 -7.75 0.40 -3.68
CA ALA A 58 -7.25 -0.29 -2.49
C ALA A 58 -7.44 0.50 -1.17
N ALA A 59 -7.68 1.81 -1.26
CA ALA A 59 -7.91 2.70 -0.12
C ALA A 59 -9.40 3.09 -0.05
N VAL A 60 -10.26 2.07 0.05
CA VAL A 60 -11.72 2.22 0.21
C VAL A 60 -12.09 1.87 1.65
N THR A 61 -12.95 2.69 2.25
CA THR A 61 -13.70 2.34 3.47
C THR A 61 -15.14 2.02 3.07
N GLU A 62 -15.65 0.87 3.49
CA GLU A 62 -17.04 0.45 3.25
C GLU A 62 -17.74 0.06 4.55
N GLU A 63 -19.04 0.35 4.65
CA GLU A 63 -19.90 -0.11 5.73
C GLU A 63 -20.46 -1.49 5.36
N LEU A 64 -19.80 -2.55 5.82
CA LEU A 64 -20.19 -3.93 5.52
C LEU A 64 -21.20 -4.48 6.52
N ILE A 65 -21.16 -3.97 7.75
CA ILE A 65 -22.06 -4.30 8.85
C ILE A 65 -22.65 -2.98 9.33
N PRO A 66 -23.97 -2.85 9.52
CA PRO A 66 -24.58 -1.59 9.94
C PRO A 66 -23.90 -0.99 11.18
N GLY A 67 -23.45 0.27 11.05
CA GLY A 67 -22.72 1.01 12.06
C GLY A 67 -21.21 0.76 12.11
N PHE A 68 -20.67 -0.19 11.34
CA PHE A 68 -19.25 -0.52 11.30
C PHE A 68 -18.64 -0.27 9.92
N LYS A 69 -17.58 0.53 9.90
CA LYS A 69 -16.83 0.88 8.69
C LYS A 69 -15.49 0.16 8.68
N PHE A 70 -15.13 -0.41 7.53
CA PHE A 70 -13.91 -1.19 7.35
C PHE A 70 -13.11 -0.69 6.16
N SER A 71 -11.81 -0.45 6.37
CA SER A 71 -10.87 -0.27 5.28
C SER A 71 -10.68 -1.62 4.57
N ARG A 72 -11.05 -1.76 3.31
CA ARG A 72 -11.20 -3.10 2.67
C ARG A 72 -9.90 -3.79 2.30
N CYS A 73 -8.90 -3.05 1.84
CA CYS A 73 -7.61 -3.60 1.43
C CYS A 73 -6.50 -2.98 2.28
N SER A 74 -6.09 -1.74 2.02
CA SER A 74 -5.17 -1.00 2.90
C SER A 74 -5.81 -0.69 4.27
N TYR A 75 -5.01 -0.54 5.34
CA TYR A 75 -5.49 -0.27 6.70
C TYR A 75 -4.58 0.62 7.55
N LEU A 76 -3.36 0.90 7.09
CA LEU A 76 -2.43 1.84 7.71
C LEU A 76 -1.88 2.79 6.66
N GLN A 77 -1.51 3.99 7.08
CA GLN A 77 -0.89 5.00 6.24
C GLN A 77 0.47 5.41 6.84
N SER A 78 1.49 5.44 5.97
CA SER A 78 2.82 5.99 6.28
C SER A 78 3.59 6.36 5.00
N LEU A 79 3.30 5.68 3.88
CA LEU A 79 4.06 5.85 2.62
C LEU A 79 3.49 6.89 1.66
N LEU A 80 2.46 7.64 2.06
CA LEU A 80 1.99 8.77 1.24
C LEU A 80 2.98 9.92 1.39
N ARG A 81 3.59 10.36 0.28
CA ARG A 81 4.69 11.34 0.32
C ARG A 81 4.26 12.65 1.01
N PRO A 82 5.07 13.21 1.93
CA PRO A 82 4.77 14.49 2.59
C PRO A 82 4.58 15.65 1.61
N SER A 83 5.35 15.67 0.51
CA SER A 83 5.21 16.65 -0.57
C SER A 83 3.79 16.65 -1.15
N LEU A 84 3.23 15.48 -1.43
CA LEU A 84 1.87 15.33 -1.94
C LEU A 84 0.82 15.79 -0.92
N ILE A 85 0.97 15.41 0.35
CA ILE A 85 0.05 15.86 1.42
C ILE A 85 0.01 17.40 1.49
N LYS A 86 1.17 18.03 1.38
CA LYS A 86 1.32 19.50 1.42
C LYS A 86 0.80 20.18 0.16
N GLU A 87 1.22 19.72 -1.02
CA GLU A 87 0.88 20.32 -2.31
C GLU A 87 -0.61 20.23 -2.63
N LEU A 88 -1.26 19.12 -2.27
CA LEU A 88 -2.70 18.95 -2.41
C LEU A 88 -3.49 19.38 -1.17
N GLU A 89 -2.83 20.00 -0.19
CA GLU A 89 -3.43 20.50 1.06
C GLU A 89 -4.38 19.48 1.73
N LEU A 90 -4.01 18.20 1.77
CA LEU A 90 -4.96 17.12 2.10
C LEU A 90 -5.59 17.27 3.48
N GLY A 91 -4.90 17.91 4.44
CA GLY A 91 -5.48 18.25 5.75
C GLY A 91 -6.69 19.19 5.64
N ARG A 92 -6.64 20.20 4.77
CA ARG A 92 -7.78 21.10 4.45
C ARG A 92 -8.94 20.32 3.81
N HIS A 93 -8.61 19.24 3.09
CA HIS A 93 -9.58 18.35 2.46
C HIS A 93 -10.07 17.19 3.33
N GLY A 94 -9.76 17.20 4.63
CA GLY A 94 -10.31 16.29 5.62
C GLY A 94 -9.42 15.09 5.97
N LEU A 95 -8.17 15.03 5.48
CA LEU A 95 -7.22 14.02 5.93
C LEU A 95 -6.82 14.28 7.38
N LYS A 96 -7.08 13.30 8.26
CA LYS A 96 -6.57 13.29 9.63
C LYS A 96 -5.88 11.97 9.93
N LEU A 97 -4.63 12.06 10.35
CA LEU A 97 -3.79 10.92 10.70
C LEU A 97 -3.78 10.75 12.21
N LEU A 98 -3.98 9.51 12.66
CA LEU A 98 -4.01 9.13 14.06
C LEU A 98 -2.79 8.27 14.33
N LYS A 99 -1.73 8.89 14.86
CA LYS A 99 -0.47 8.23 15.19
C LYS A 99 -0.69 7.11 16.17
N ARG A 100 -0.06 5.96 15.90
CA ARG A 100 -0.07 4.81 16.79
C ARG A 100 1.06 4.92 17.78
N SER A 101 0.78 4.61 19.05
CA SER A 101 1.79 4.49 20.08
C SER A 101 1.29 3.51 21.14
N PRO A 102 2.00 2.40 21.41
CA PRO A 102 3.24 1.93 20.77
C PRO A 102 3.07 1.53 19.30
N SER A 103 4.19 1.25 18.62
CA SER A 103 4.23 0.85 17.21
C SER A 103 3.75 -0.59 17.02
N SER A 104 4.22 -1.50 17.87
CA SER A 104 3.88 -2.92 17.79
C SER A 104 3.81 -3.62 19.15
N PHE A 105 3.08 -4.74 19.16
CA PHE A 105 2.95 -5.68 20.27
C PHE A 105 2.98 -7.11 19.73
N THR A 106 3.88 -7.94 20.23
CA THR A 106 4.04 -9.34 19.81
C THR A 106 3.81 -10.25 21.01
N PRO A 107 2.61 -10.83 21.18
CA PRO A 107 2.33 -11.81 22.22
C PRO A 107 2.91 -13.19 21.87
N CYS A 108 3.51 -13.86 22.84
CA CYS A 108 4.03 -15.21 22.72
C CYS A 108 3.16 -16.24 23.48
N LEU A 109 3.19 -17.49 23.03
CA LEU A 109 2.49 -18.63 23.62
C LEU A 109 3.05 -19.03 24.99
N ASP A 110 4.34 -18.79 25.22
CA ASP A 110 4.98 -19.04 26.51
C ASP A 110 4.58 -18.03 27.61
N GLY A 111 3.75 -17.04 27.26
CA GLY A 111 3.28 -15.99 28.16
C GLY A 111 4.17 -14.74 28.19
N SER A 112 5.29 -14.72 27.46
CA SER A 112 6.08 -13.51 27.22
C SER A 112 5.44 -12.61 26.16
N TYR A 113 5.96 -11.39 26.01
CA TYR A 113 5.59 -10.49 24.93
C TYR A 113 6.71 -9.49 24.65
N LEU A 114 6.73 -8.94 23.44
CA LEU A 114 7.57 -7.81 23.05
C LEU A 114 6.68 -6.59 22.71
N LEU A 115 6.99 -5.43 23.29
CA LEU A 115 6.32 -4.16 22.99
C LEU A 115 7.35 -3.19 22.44
N LEU A 116 7.11 -2.60 21.26
CA LEU A 116 8.01 -1.63 20.64
C LEU A 116 7.25 -0.36 20.25
N GLY A 117 7.86 0.81 20.45
CA GLY A 117 7.30 2.10 20.14
C GLY A 117 8.34 3.11 19.65
N SER A 118 7.97 4.39 19.68
CA SER A 118 8.90 5.49 19.37
C SER A 118 9.81 5.88 20.55
N ASP A 119 9.47 5.43 21.76
CA ASP A 119 10.25 5.66 22.98
C ASP A 119 11.45 4.70 23.03
N ARG A 120 12.65 5.26 23.01
CA ARG A 120 13.91 4.51 22.95
C ARG A 120 14.18 3.78 24.25
N GLU A 121 13.93 4.41 25.38
CA GLU A 121 14.13 3.87 26.72
C GLU A 121 13.16 2.69 26.96
N LEU A 122 11.91 2.82 26.50
CA LEU A 122 10.94 1.73 26.49
C LEU A 122 11.45 0.56 25.63
N ASN A 123 11.86 0.81 24.38
CA ASN A 123 12.36 -0.25 23.50
C ASN A 123 13.58 -0.97 24.10
N HIS A 124 14.51 -0.22 24.69
CA HIS A 124 15.66 -0.81 25.37
C HIS A 124 15.24 -1.69 26.55
N SER A 125 14.31 -1.21 27.39
CA SER A 125 13.79 -1.96 28.53
C SER A 125 13.03 -3.22 28.10
N GLU A 126 12.20 -3.15 27.07
CA GLU A 126 11.39 -4.26 26.56
C GLU A 126 12.27 -5.34 25.92
N ILE A 127 13.24 -4.95 25.08
CA ILE A 127 14.17 -5.88 24.45
C ILE A 127 15.10 -6.51 25.50
N SER A 128 15.52 -5.75 26.53
CA SER A 128 16.40 -6.24 27.60
C SER A 128 15.80 -7.40 28.42
N LYS A 129 14.46 -7.59 28.39
CA LYS A 129 13.80 -8.74 28.99
C LYS A 129 14.20 -10.06 28.29
N PHE A 130 14.63 -9.99 27.04
CA PHE A 130 15.07 -11.13 26.22
C PHE A 130 16.59 -11.15 26.04
N SER A 131 17.18 -10.02 25.63
CA SER A 131 18.63 -9.87 25.51
C SER A 131 19.07 -8.41 25.69
N VAL A 132 20.00 -8.20 26.63
CA VAL A 132 20.65 -6.89 26.85
C VAL A 132 21.56 -6.53 25.67
N ASN A 133 22.16 -7.53 25.00
CA ASN A 133 23.01 -7.30 23.83
C ASN A 133 22.17 -6.75 22.67
N ASP A 134 21.01 -7.35 22.42
CA ASP A 134 20.08 -6.90 21.39
C ASP A 134 19.54 -5.51 21.69
N ALA A 135 19.17 -5.23 22.95
CA ALA A 135 18.70 -3.91 23.37
C ALA A 135 19.75 -2.82 23.10
N ASN A 136 21.03 -3.12 23.37
CA ASN A 136 22.14 -2.23 23.06
C ASN A 136 22.38 -2.09 21.55
N ALA A 137 22.13 -3.14 20.76
CA ALA A 137 22.30 -3.15 19.32
C ALA A 137 21.18 -2.43 18.55
N TYR A 138 19.96 -2.49 19.08
CA TYR A 138 18.74 -2.02 18.41
C TYR A 138 18.82 -0.57 17.94
N HIS A 139 19.29 0.34 18.80
CA HIS A 139 19.45 1.75 18.41
C HIS A 139 20.46 1.95 17.27
N ARG A 140 21.54 1.16 17.22
CA ARG A 140 22.52 1.24 16.11
C ARG A 140 21.93 0.73 14.81
N TYR A 141 21.11 -0.31 14.89
CA TYR A 141 20.35 -0.83 13.77
C TYR A 141 19.37 0.21 13.22
N GLU A 142 18.55 0.84 14.08
CA GLU A 142 17.61 1.90 13.67
C GLU A 142 18.33 3.08 13.01
N LYS A 143 19.44 3.53 13.59
CA LYS A 143 20.26 4.61 13.02
C LYS A 143 20.84 4.25 11.65
N GLN A 144 21.21 2.99 11.43
CA GLN A 144 21.68 2.52 10.13
C GLN A 144 20.55 2.57 9.10
N LEU A 145 19.36 2.08 9.44
CA LEU A 145 18.20 2.15 8.55
C LEU A 145 17.79 3.59 8.23
N GLU A 146 17.81 4.51 9.21
CA GLU A 146 17.52 5.92 8.98
C GLU A 146 18.50 6.56 7.97
N SER A 147 19.79 6.21 8.05
CA SER A 147 20.81 6.64 7.08
C SER A 147 20.49 6.14 5.67
N PHE A 148 20.06 4.88 5.55
CA PHE A 148 19.67 4.28 4.28
C PHE A 148 18.38 4.87 3.71
N CYS A 149 17.39 5.21 4.53
CA CYS A 149 16.20 5.92 4.09
C CYS A 149 16.55 7.31 3.52
N LYS A 150 17.43 8.06 4.17
CA LYS A 150 17.91 9.38 3.68
C LYS A 150 18.61 9.30 2.33
N LEU A 151 19.26 8.17 2.00
CA LEU A 151 19.82 7.91 0.67
C LEU A 151 18.71 7.74 -0.38
N MET A 152 17.61 7.10 -0.01
CA MET A 152 16.52 6.78 -0.93
C MET A 152 15.54 7.94 -1.14
N ASP A 153 15.41 8.87 -0.19
CA ASP A 153 14.46 9.99 -0.27
C ASP A 153 14.48 10.73 -1.63
N PRO A 154 15.64 11.19 -2.16
CA PRO A 154 15.65 11.92 -3.43
C PRO A 154 15.28 11.04 -4.62
N LEU A 155 15.54 9.73 -4.54
CA LEU A 155 15.21 8.78 -5.59
C LEU A 155 13.70 8.53 -5.67
N LEU A 156 13.03 8.51 -4.51
CA LEU A 156 11.59 8.30 -4.42
C LEU A 156 10.79 9.51 -4.94
N ASP A 157 11.33 10.73 -4.80
CA ASP A 157 10.70 11.96 -5.33
C ASP A 157 11.13 12.31 -6.76
N SER A 158 12.08 11.57 -7.33
CA SER A 158 12.54 11.81 -8.70
C SER A 158 11.76 10.94 -9.69
N PRO A 159 11.49 11.46 -10.91
CA PRO A 159 10.95 10.60 -11.96
C PRO A 159 11.93 9.46 -12.24
N PRO A 160 11.46 8.21 -12.37
CA PRO A 160 12.34 7.10 -12.69
C PRO A 160 13.04 7.35 -14.04
N PRO A 161 14.30 6.93 -14.21
CA PRO A 161 15.00 7.06 -15.47
C PRO A 161 14.40 6.08 -16.49
N GLU A 162 13.29 6.45 -17.13
CA GLU A 162 12.67 5.63 -18.15
C GLU A 162 13.57 5.57 -19.40
N THR A 163 13.69 4.38 -19.98
CA THR A 163 14.18 4.28 -21.35
C THR A 163 13.04 4.70 -22.25
N ALA A 164 12.98 5.98 -22.61
CA ALA A 164 12.04 6.47 -23.61
C ALA A 164 12.21 5.64 -24.89
N GLN A 165 11.33 4.65 -25.08
CA GLN A 165 11.27 3.90 -26.31
C GLN A 165 10.69 4.85 -27.36
N ASN A 166 11.57 5.32 -28.24
CA ASN A 166 11.27 6.14 -29.42
C ASN A 166 10.84 7.59 -29.16
N GLY A 167 11.75 8.42 -28.61
CA GLY A 167 11.68 9.87 -28.81
C GLY A 167 11.82 10.21 -30.29
N THR A 168 10.78 10.84 -30.87
CA THR A 168 10.65 11.16 -32.30
C THR A 168 11.46 12.39 -32.73
N SER A 169 11.99 13.18 -31.78
CA SER A 169 12.79 14.39 -32.05
C SER A 169 14.16 14.41 -31.35
N PHE A 170 15.16 15.03 -31.98
CA PHE A 170 16.52 15.19 -31.46
C PHE A 170 16.55 15.94 -30.12
N ASN A 171 15.69 16.96 -29.95
CA ASN A 171 15.59 17.74 -28.72
C ASN A 171 15.08 16.90 -27.53
N ASP A 172 14.16 15.97 -27.78
CA ASP A 172 13.63 15.10 -26.71
C ASP A 172 14.68 14.09 -26.26
N ARG A 173 15.48 13.57 -27.20
CA ARG A 173 16.63 12.70 -26.88
C ARG A 173 17.71 13.44 -26.07
N LEU A 174 17.96 14.71 -26.37
CA LEU A 174 18.93 15.52 -25.62
C LEU A 174 18.40 15.83 -24.20
N LYS A 175 17.13 16.22 -24.07
CA LYS A 175 16.48 16.44 -22.77
C LYS A 175 16.45 15.17 -21.93
N ASP A 176 16.15 14.02 -22.53
CA ASP A 176 16.17 12.71 -21.87
C ASP A 176 17.57 12.35 -21.38
N LYS A 177 18.61 12.52 -22.21
CA LYS A 177 20.01 12.33 -21.79
C LYS A 177 20.40 13.26 -20.65
N LEU A 178 20.03 14.54 -20.71
CA LEU A 178 20.32 15.51 -19.64
C LEU A 178 19.60 15.14 -18.34
N ARG A 179 18.33 14.74 -18.39
CA ARG A 179 17.56 14.27 -17.22
C ARG A 179 18.20 13.03 -16.60
N LYS A 180 18.57 12.04 -17.42
CA LYS A 180 19.28 10.83 -16.96
C LYS A 180 20.62 11.18 -16.32
N SER A 181 21.42 12.04 -16.96
CA SER A 181 22.69 12.49 -16.40
C SER A 181 22.51 13.24 -15.08
N ALA A 182 21.47 14.07 -14.95
CA ALA A 182 21.14 14.74 -13.70
C ALA A 182 20.73 13.76 -12.60
N PHE A 183 19.88 12.77 -12.92
CA PHE A 183 19.48 11.71 -12.00
C PHE A 183 20.71 10.92 -11.51
N TRP A 184 21.54 10.42 -12.43
CA TRP A 184 22.74 9.66 -12.09
C TRP A 184 23.78 10.51 -11.35
N ALA A 185 23.93 11.79 -11.70
CA ALA A 185 24.80 12.69 -10.94
C ALA A 185 24.29 12.93 -9.52
N SER A 186 22.97 13.06 -9.33
CA SER A 186 22.34 13.19 -8.01
C SER A 186 22.54 11.92 -7.19
N PHE A 187 22.28 10.76 -7.78
CA PHE A 187 22.50 9.46 -7.14
C PHE A 187 23.98 9.26 -6.78
N MET A 188 24.91 9.54 -7.70
CA MET A 188 26.35 9.43 -7.44
C MET A 188 26.81 10.39 -6.34
N ARG A 189 26.31 11.63 -6.30
CA ARG A 189 26.62 12.56 -5.19
C ARG A 189 26.13 12.04 -3.84
N GLN A 190 24.93 11.45 -3.81
CA GLN A 190 24.37 10.87 -2.59
C GLN A 190 25.10 9.58 -2.17
N ALA A 191 25.53 8.77 -3.15
CA ALA A 191 26.33 7.58 -2.89
C ALA A 191 27.75 7.93 -2.42
N LEU A 192 28.34 9.03 -2.91
CA LEU A 192 29.65 9.55 -2.50
C LEU A 192 29.62 10.26 -1.14
N SER A 193 28.48 10.82 -0.74
CA SER A 193 28.33 11.41 0.60
C SER A 193 28.24 10.34 1.69
N LEU A 194 27.86 9.12 1.32
CA LEU A 194 28.03 7.94 2.16
C LEU A 194 29.48 7.46 2.08
N GLY A 195 30.06 7.12 3.22
CA GLY A 195 31.33 6.42 3.23
C GLY A 195 31.21 5.10 2.46
N GLN A 196 32.30 4.64 1.85
CA GLN A 196 32.34 3.40 1.07
C GLN A 196 31.73 2.20 1.83
N LYS A 197 31.94 2.14 3.14
CA LYS A 197 31.37 1.11 4.01
C LYS A 197 29.84 1.15 4.04
N ASP A 198 29.24 2.31 4.25
CA ASP A 198 27.77 2.43 4.35
C ASP A 198 27.09 2.14 3.02
N LEU A 199 27.73 2.49 1.89
CA LEU A 199 27.23 2.12 0.56
C LEU A 199 27.24 0.59 0.35
N LEU A 200 28.29 -0.10 0.81
CA LEU A 200 28.36 -1.56 0.74
C LEU A 200 27.32 -2.22 1.67
N ASP A 201 27.18 -1.73 2.91
CA ASP A 201 26.17 -2.22 3.84
C ASP A 201 24.74 -1.96 3.31
N PHE A 202 24.51 -0.83 2.62
CA PHE A 202 23.24 -0.53 1.96
C PHE A 202 22.94 -1.53 0.82
N MET A 203 23.90 -1.77 -0.06
CA MET A 203 23.73 -2.76 -1.13
C MET A 203 23.55 -4.18 -0.58
N ASP A 204 24.26 -4.54 0.49
CA ASP A 204 24.09 -5.82 1.18
C ASP A 204 22.67 -5.95 1.75
N LEU A 205 22.12 -4.89 2.37
CA LEU A 205 20.72 -4.86 2.85
C LEU A 205 19.72 -5.06 1.70
N LEU A 206 19.88 -4.33 0.59
CA LEU A 206 18.95 -4.38 -0.54
C LEU A 206 18.89 -5.74 -1.21
N LEU A 207 20.01 -6.47 -1.26
CA LEU A 207 20.13 -7.72 -2.00
C LEU A 207 20.04 -8.97 -1.12
N SER A 208 20.28 -8.82 0.19
CA SER A 208 20.24 -9.95 1.12
C SER A 208 18.82 -10.37 1.50
N PRO A 209 18.64 -11.62 1.91
CA PRO A 209 17.47 -12.04 2.66
C PRO A 209 17.35 -11.27 3.98
N ALA A 210 16.12 -10.96 4.40
CA ALA A 210 15.83 -10.33 5.68
C ALA A 210 16.39 -11.15 6.85
N SER A 211 16.34 -12.49 6.76
CA SER A 211 16.91 -13.36 7.80
C SER A 211 18.40 -13.15 8.00
N LYS A 212 19.17 -12.95 6.92
CA LYS A 212 20.62 -12.70 6.99
C LYS A 212 20.89 -11.34 7.64
N VAL A 213 20.10 -10.33 7.27
CA VAL A 213 20.20 -8.97 7.81
C VAL A 213 19.94 -8.99 9.31
N LEU A 214 18.84 -9.60 9.75
CA LEU A 214 18.43 -9.62 11.15
C LEU A 214 19.34 -10.50 12.02
N ASN A 215 19.80 -11.66 11.52
CA ASN A 215 20.77 -12.51 12.22
C ASN A 215 22.15 -11.85 12.40
N LYS A 216 22.52 -10.85 11.56
CA LYS A 216 23.74 -10.06 11.75
C LYS A 216 23.64 -9.14 12.97
N TRP A 217 22.43 -8.73 13.35
CA TRP A 217 22.18 -7.73 14.36
C TRP A 217 21.71 -8.28 15.70
N PHE A 218 20.91 -9.35 15.69
CA PHE A 218 20.16 -9.80 16.86
C PHE A 218 20.28 -11.30 17.08
N GLU A 219 20.21 -11.73 18.34
CA GLU A 219 20.17 -13.14 18.74
C GLU A 219 18.75 -13.60 19.09
N THR A 220 17.90 -12.72 19.61
CA THR A 220 16.55 -13.02 20.10
C THR A 220 15.57 -13.31 18.96
N ASP A 221 14.94 -14.49 18.98
CA ASP A 221 14.02 -14.92 17.92
C ASP A 221 12.77 -14.05 17.80
N VAL A 222 12.10 -13.70 18.91
CA VAL A 222 10.88 -12.87 18.86
C VAL A 222 11.16 -11.47 18.32
N LEU A 223 12.33 -10.89 18.61
CA LEU A 223 12.73 -9.59 18.07
C LEU A 223 12.96 -9.70 16.56
N LYS A 224 13.75 -10.69 16.13
CA LYS A 224 14.00 -10.94 14.69
C LYS A 224 12.69 -11.19 13.96
N ALA A 225 11.81 -12.04 14.49
CA ALA A 225 10.54 -12.39 13.86
C ALA A 225 9.59 -11.19 13.79
N THR A 226 9.49 -10.38 14.85
CA THR A 226 8.69 -9.14 14.85
C THR A 226 9.17 -8.16 13.79
N LEU A 227 10.48 -7.97 13.62
CA LEU A 227 11.02 -7.12 12.56
C LEU A 227 10.87 -7.77 11.17
N ALA A 228 10.95 -9.10 11.09
CA ALA A 228 10.85 -9.83 9.84
C ALA A 228 9.45 -9.80 9.23
N THR A 229 8.38 -9.57 10.02
CA THR A 229 7.03 -9.43 9.45
C THR A 229 6.96 -8.28 8.45
N ASP A 230 7.64 -7.16 8.75
CA ASP A 230 7.71 -5.99 7.86
C ASP A 230 8.44 -6.31 6.55
N ALA A 231 9.29 -7.35 6.52
CA ALA A 231 10.00 -7.77 5.32
C ALA A 231 9.17 -8.67 4.38
N VAL A 232 8.06 -9.23 4.86
CA VAL A 232 7.27 -10.23 4.11
C VAL A 232 5.81 -9.85 3.90
N ILE A 233 5.32 -8.85 4.63
CA ILE A 233 3.92 -8.42 4.59
C ILE A 233 3.47 -8.05 3.16
N GLY A 234 2.38 -8.67 2.70
CA GLY A 234 1.82 -8.46 1.37
C GLY A 234 2.58 -9.11 0.21
N SER A 235 3.73 -9.75 0.48
CA SER A 235 4.56 -10.45 -0.50
C SER A 235 4.27 -11.96 -0.50
N THR A 236 4.61 -12.66 -1.57
CA THR A 236 4.66 -14.14 -1.61
C THR A 236 6.03 -14.69 -1.20
N ALA A 237 6.98 -13.81 -0.89
CA ALA A 237 8.36 -14.15 -0.56
C ALA A 237 8.53 -14.62 0.91
N SER A 238 9.55 -15.45 1.13
CA SER A 238 10.01 -15.86 2.46
C SER A 238 11.01 -14.84 3.03
N VAL A 239 11.22 -14.86 4.35
CA VAL A 239 12.32 -14.17 5.04
C VAL A 239 13.71 -14.57 4.51
N HIS A 240 13.81 -15.72 3.84
CA HIS A 240 15.02 -16.23 3.20
C HIS A 240 15.16 -15.84 1.73
N THR A 241 14.14 -15.20 1.12
CA THR A 241 14.20 -14.76 -0.28
C THR A 241 15.18 -13.59 -0.43
N PRO A 242 16.18 -13.67 -1.32
CA PRO A 242 17.06 -12.54 -1.64
C PRO A 242 16.26 -11.31 -2.07
N GLY A 243 16.63 -10.14 -1.57
CA GLY A 243 15.92 -8.89 -1.81
C GLY A 243 14.81 -8.56 -0.80
N SER A 244 14.42 -9.48 0.09
CA SER A 244 13.44 -9.19 1.15
C SER A 244 13.96 -8.14 2.16
N GLY A 245 15.28 -7.95 2.28
CA GLY A 245 15.86 -6.86 3.07
C GLY A 245 15.49 -5.45 2.57
N TYR A 246 15.17 -5.27 1.28
CA TYR A 246 14.61 -4.01 0.79
C TYR A 246 13.21 -3.74 1.35
N VAL A 247 12.36 -4.77 1.45
CA VAL A 247 10.98 -4.62 1.94
C VAL A 247 10.97 -4.16 3.40
N LEU A 248 11.91 -4.65 4.21
CA LEU A 248 12.18 -4.17 5.56
C LEU A 248 12.50 -2.66 5.58
N LEU A 249 13.43 -2.22 4.74
CA LEU A 249 13.79 -0.80 4.63
C LEU A 249 12.59 0.05 4.18
N HIS A 250 11.82 -0.45 3.21
CA HIS A 250 10.66 0.23 2.64
C HIS A 250 9.61 0.58 3.71
N HIS A 251 9.40 -0.27 4.72
CA HIS A 251 8.47 0.03 5.81
C HIS A 251 8.98 1.10 6.78
N VAL A 252 10.30 1.27 6.89
CA VAL A 252 10.94 2.31 7.71
C VAL A 252 11.00 3.67 6.99
N MET A 253 10.87 3.69 5.66
CA MET A 253 10.84 4.94 4.87
C MET A 253 9.56 5.77 5.07
N GLY A 254 8.52 5.20 5.66
CA GLY A 254 7.26 5.89 5.89
C GLY A 254 7.40 7.10 6.84
N GLU A 255 6.50 8.07 6.69
CA GLU A 255 6.49 9.30 7.48
C GLU A 255 5.05 9.71 7.84
N THR A 256 4.84 10.17 9.07
CA THR A 256 3.60 10.84 9.51
C THR A 256 3.95 12.16 10.19
N ASP A 257 3.36 13.27 9.73
CA ASP A 257 3.50 14.62 10.35
C ASP A 257 4.96 15.02 10.63
N GLY A 258 5.88 14.70 9.71
CA GLY A 258 7.31 15.01 9.86
C GLY A 258 8.12 14.01 10.70
N GLU A 259 7.47 12.98 11.27
CA GLU A 259 8.14 11.91 12.02
C GLU A 259 8.28 10.65 11.16
N ARG A 260 9.51 10.17 10.99
CA ARG A 260 9.84 8.98 10.19
C ARG A 260 9.60 7.68 10.96
N GLY A 261 9.30 6.61 10.22
CA GLY A 261 8.99 5.30 10.76
C GLY A 261 7.64 5.22 11.48
N ILE A 262 6.86 6.31 11.49
CA ILE A 262 5.57 6.36 12.16
C ILE A 262 4.45 5.99 11.19
N TRP A 263 3.68 4.99 11.60
CA TRP A 263 2.50 4.50 10.90
C TRP A 263 1.24 4.90 11.64
N SER A 264 0.27 5.38 10.88
CA SER A 264 -0.96 5.97 11.43
C SER A 264 -2.21 5.26 10.92
N TYR A 265 -3.24 5.26 11.75
CA TYR A 265 -4.60 5.08 11.26
C TYR A 265 -5.08 6.38 10.62
N VAL A 266 -6.11 6.29 9.80
CA VAL A 266 -6.76 7.45 9.19
C VAL A 266 -8.16 7.56 9.79
N GLU A 267 -8.54 8.73 10.29
CA GLU A 267 -9.90 8.95 10.82
C GLU A 267 -10.94 8.69 9.71
N GLY A 268 -11.94 7.86 9.97
CA GLY A 268 -12.91 7.38 8.99
C GLY A 268 -12.41 6.20 8.14
N GLY A 269 -11.22 5.67 8.42
CA GLY A 269 -10.55 4.62 7.66
C GLY A 269 -9.83 5.10 6.39
N MET A 270 -9.23 4.18 5.65
CA MET A 270 -8.38 4.49 4.50
C MET A 270 -9.11 5.20 3.34
N GLY A 271 -10.44 5.04 3.25
CA GLY A 271 -11.30 5.78 2.33
C GLY A 271 -11.19 7.30 2.47
N SER A 272 -10.83 7.80 3.64
CA SER A 272 -10.61 9.23 3.88
C SER A 272 -9.39 9.77 3.13
N VAL A 273 -8.36 8.95 2.87
CA VAL A 273 -7.20 9.35 2.03
C VAL A 273 -7.67 9.60 0.60
N SER A 274 -8.34 8.62 0.00
CA SER A 274 -8.89 8.74 -1.36
C SER A 274 -9.89 9.89 -1.46
N SER A 275 -10.71 10.10 -0.43
CA SER A 275 -11.70 11.17 -0.40
C SER A 275 -11.04 12.55 -0.31
N ALA A 276 -9.98 12.71 0.50
CA ALA A 276 -9.23 13.97 0.58
C ALA A 276 -8.58 14.31 -0.77
N ILE A 277 -7.93 13.33 -1.43
CA ILE A 277 -7.33 13.53 -2.76
C ILE A 277 -8.42 13.86 -3.79
N ALA A 278 -9.56 13.17 -3.75
CA ALA A 278 -10.68 13.46 -4.66
C ALA A 278 -11.28 14.85 -4.43
N ASN A 279 -11.32 15.34 -3.19
CA ASN A 279 -11.78 16.69 -2.87
C ASN A 279 -10.82 17.74 -3.43
N ALA A 280 -9.51 17.56 -3.26
CA ALA A 280 -8.48 18.41 -3.87
C ALA A 280 -8.59 18.42 -5.41
N ALA A 281 -8.79 17.23 -6.00
CA ALA A 281 -8.96 17.10 -7.45
C ALA A 281 -10.21 17.84 -7.95
N ARG A 282 -11.34 17.72 -7.26
CA ARG A 282 -12.59 18.41 -7.62
C ARG A 282 -12.46 19.92 -7.48
N GLU A 283 -11.83 20.41 -6.40
CA GLU A 283 -11.56 21.84 -6.23
C GLU A 283 -10.68 22.37 -7.38
N SER A 284 -9.72 21.56 -7.84
CA SER A 284 -8.87 21.85 -8.99
C SER A 284 -9.59 21.73 -10.35
N GLY A 285 -10.87 21.31 -10.38
CA GLY A 285 -11.70 21.22 -11.59
C GLY A 285 -11.82 19.83 -12.23
N ALA A 286 -11.26 18.79 -11.61
CA ALA A 286 -11.39 17.41 -12.10
C ALA A 286 -12.84 16.91 -11.96
N HIS A 287 -13.34 16.21 -12.98
CA HIS A 287 -14.68 15.61 -12.97
C HIS A 287 -14.57 14.13 -12.67
N ILE A 288 -15.07 13.69 -11.52
CA ILE A 288 -14.98 12.28 -11.10
C ILE A 288 -16.34 11.62 -11.31
N VAL A 289 -16.39 10.63 -12.21
CA VAL A 289 -17.59 9.89 -12.57
C VAL A 289 -17.46 8.43 -12.14
N THR A 290 -18.34 8.00 -11.23
CA THR A 290 -18.46 6.61 -10.77
C THR A 290 -19.49 5.84 -11.60
N SER A 291 -19.45 4.51 -11.54
CA SER A 291 -20.26 3.61 -12.38
C SER A 291 -20.06 3.85 -13.88
N ALA A 292 -18.87 4.31 -14.27
CA ALA A 292 -18.44 4.52 -15.65
C ALA A 292 -17.32 3.53 -15.98
N GLU A 293 -17.70 2.29 -16.31
CA GLU A 293 -16.75 1.27 -16.71
C GLU A 293 -16.24 1.55 -18.12
N VAL A 294 -14.92 1.69 -18.27
CA VAL A 294 -14.27 1.70 -19.58
C VAL A 294 -14.17 0.27 -20.10
N SER A 295 -14.74 0.02 -21.28
CA SER A 295 -14.72 -1.28 -21.94
C SER A 295 -13.57 -1.40 -22.95
N GLN A 296 -13.15 -0.30 -23.57
CA GLN A 296 -12.10 -0.30 -24.58
C GLN A 296 -11.41 1.07 -24.73
N LEU A 297 -10.14 1.07 -25.11
CA LEU A 297 -9.45 2.25 -25.63
C LEU A 297 -9.78 2.44 -27.11
N MET A 298 -10.03 3.68 -27.51
CA MET A 298 -10.22 4.05 -28.90
C MET A 298 -8.87 4.45 -29.48
N ILE A 299 -8.33 3.66 -30.41
CA ILE A 299 -7.03 3.87 -31.04
C ILE A 299 -7.22 4.11 -32.53
N LYS A 300 -6.59 5.16 -33.06
CA LYS A 300 -6.61 5.50 -34.49
C LYS A 300 -5.66 4.58 -35.27
N ASP A 301 -5.82 4.53 -36.58
CA ASP A 301 -4.90 3.80 -37.49
C ASP A 301 -3.45 4.25 -37.36
N SER A 302 -3.21 5.49 -36.91
CA SER A 302 -1.87 6.00 -36.58
C SER A 302 -1.24 5.40 -35.32
N GLY A 303 -1.93 4.53 -34.60
CA GLY A 303 -1.49 3.95 -33.33
C GLY A 303 -1.64 4.88 -32.12
N THR A 304 -2.32 6.02 -32.28
CA THR A 304 -2.52 7.01 -31.21
C THR A 304 -3.91 6.89 -30.59
N VAL A 305 -3.99 7.07 -29.27
CA VAL A 305 -5.27 7.07 -28.54
C VAL A 305 -6.12 8.30 -28.91
N ASN A 306 -7.43 8.12 -28.95
CA ASN A 306 -8.41 9.18 -29.22
C ASN A 306 -9.50 9.31 -28.14
N GLY A 307 -9.44 8.46 -27.11
CA GLY A 307 -10.42 8.42 -26.04
C GLY A 307 -10.71 7.00 -25.58
N VAL A 308 -11.86 6.84 -24.93
CA VAL A 308 -12.33 5.55 -24.41
C VAL A 308 -13.78 5.28 -24.80
N LEU A 309 -14.11 4.00 -24.94
CA LEU A 309 -15.48 3.50 -25.02
C LEU A 309 -15.89 3.01 -23.63
N LEU A 310 -17.05 3.46 -23.15
CA LEU A 310 -17.66 2.96 -21.92
C LEU A 310 -18.47 1.68 -22.19
N ALA A 311 -18.73 0.90 -21.14
CA ALA A 311 -19.52 -0.33 -21.21
C ALA A 311 -20.97 -0.11 -21.68
N ASP A 312 -21.52 1.11 -21.54
CA ASP A 312 -22.84 1.50 -22.03
C ASP A 312 -22.84 1.95 -23.51
N GLY A 313 -21.69 1.89 -24.18
CA GLY A 313 -21.50 2.34 -25.57
C GLY A 313 -21.21 3.84 -25.71
N THR A 314 -21.10 4.59 -24.62
CA THR A 314 -20.72 6.00 -24.67
C THR A 314 -19.25 6.16 -25.06
N GLU A 315 -19.00 6.90 -26.13
CA GLU A 315 -17.65 7.34 -26.52
C GLU A 315 -17.29 8.64 -25.78
N VAL A 316 -16.09 8.67 -25.18
CA VAL A 316 -15.54 9.87 -24.53
C VAL A 316 -14.19 10.19 -25.16
N LEU A 317 -14.12 11.33 -25.84
CA LEU A 317 -12.94 11.72 -26.62
C LEU A 317 -11.91 12.46 -25.77
N SER A 318 -10.63 12.09 -25.93
CA SER A 318 -9.51 12.80 -25.34
C SER A 318 -8.18 12.42 -26.00
N PRO A 319 -7.25 13.38 -26.19
CA PRO A 319 -5.93 13.08 -26.74
C PRO A 319 -5.00 12.36 -25.75
N ILE A 320 -5.30 12.40 -24.44
CA ILE A 320 -4.47 11.80 -23.40
C ILE A 320 -5.33 10.87 -22.55
N VAL A 321 -4.88 9.63 -22.36
CA VAL A 321 -5.53 8.66 -21.48
C VAL A 321 -4.48 8.09 -20.53
N LEU A 322 -4.71 8.25 -19.23
CA LEU A 322 -3.93 7.65 -18.17
C LEU A 322 -4.72 6.47 -17.60
N SER A 323 -4.13 5.28 -17.62
CA SER A 323 -4.75 4.12 -16.97
C SER A 323 -4.16 3.91 -15.58
N ASN A 324 -5.01 3.97 -14.57
CA ASN A 324 -4.70 3.56 -13.20
C ASN A 324 -5.22 2.13 -12.91
N ALA A 325 -5.73 1.43 -13.92
CA ALA A 325 -6.00 0.00 -13.84
C ALA A 325 -4.69 -0.81 -13.87
N THR A 326 -4.76 -2.10 -13.57
CA THR A 326 -3.57 -2.97 -13.65
C THR A 326 -3.00 -2.98 -15.08
N PRO A 327 -1.70 -3.23 -15.27
CA PRO A 327 -1.11 -3.38 -16.60
C PRO A 327 -1.83 -4.45 -17.43
N TYR A 328 -2.20 -5.58 -16.81
CA TYR A 328 -2.98 -6.63 -17.46
C TYR A 328 -4.31 -6.09 -18.00
N LYS A 329 -5.14 -5.46 -17.15
CA LYS A 329 -6.43 -4.91 -17.56
C LYS A 329 -6.25 -3.88 -18.68
N THR A 330 -5.29 -2.98 -18.51
CA THR A 330 -5.03 -1.89 -19.47
C THR A 330 -4.64 -2.43 -20.84
N PHE A 331 -3.61 -3.26 -20.90
CA PHE A 331 -2.98 -3.62 -22.17
C PHE A 331 -3.53 -4.88 -22.81
N LEU A 332 -4.10 -5.81 -22.03
CA LEU A 332 -4.64 -7.06 -22.57
C LEU A 332 -6.17 -7.06 -22.72
N GLU A 333 -6.89 -6.23 -21.97
CA GLU A 333 -8.36 -6.19 -22.04
C GLU A 333 -8.91 -4.89 -22.63
N LEU A 334 -8.31 -3.72 -22.34
CA LEU A 334 -8.82 -2.44 -22.85
C LEU A 334 -8.22 -2.05 -24.21
N VAL A 335 -6.97 -2.42 -24.50
CA VAL A 335 -6.36 -2.17 -25.82
C VAL A 335 -6.94 -3.17 -26.84
N PRO A 336 -7.38 -2.73 -28.03
CA PRO A 336 -7.84 -3.63 -29.09
C PRO A 336 -6.80 -4.68 -29.47
N ASN A 337 -7.27 -5.89 -29.77
CA ASN A 337 -6.44 -7.01 -30.20
C ASN A 337 -5.53 -6.62 -31.39
N ASN A 338 -4.33 -7.20 -31.44
CA ASN A 338 -3.32 -6.98 -32.49
C ASN A 338 -2.77 -5.54 -32.59
N THR A 339 -2.99 -4.68 -31.58
CA THR A 339 -2.39 -3.33 -31.54
C THR A 339 -0.97 -3.33 -30.97
N LEU A 340 -0.68 -4.23 -30.03
CA LEU A 340 0.57 -4.25 -29.27
C LEU A 340 1.56 -5.28 -29.82
N PRO A 341 2.88 -5.06 -29.69
CA PRO A 341 3.89 -6.05 -30.04
C PRO A 341 3.71 -7.36 -29.25
N ASP A 342 3.99 -8.49 -29.89
CA ASP A 342 3.84 -9.83 -29.28
C ASP A 342 4.71 -10.01 -28.04
N ASP A 343 5.95 -9.52 -28.06
CA ASP A 343 6.87 -9.64 -26.91
C ASP A 343 6.38 -8.84 -25.70
N PHE A 344 5.80 -7.67 -25.92
CA PHE A 344 5.21 -6.86 -24.85
C PHE A 344 3.98 -7.56 -24.26
N THR A 345 3.10 -8.07 -25.12
CA THR A 345 1.92 -8.85 -24.73
C THR A 345 2.33 -10.11 -23.94
N ARG A 346 3.39 -10.79 -24.36
CA ARG A 346 3.94 -11.97 -23.69
C ARG A 346 4.46 -11.59 -22.29
N ALA A 347 5.26 -10.53 -22.16
CA ALA A 347 5.78 -10.08 -20.88
C ALA A 347 4.65 -9.81 -19.85
N LEU A 348 3.56 -9.19 -20.29
CA LEU A 348 2.39 -8.93 -19.44
C LEU A 348 1.64 -10.21 -19.05
N LYS A 349 1.47 -11.16 -19.98
CA LYS A 349 0.78 -12.44 -19.70
C LYS A 349 1.49 -13.30 -18.66
N TYR A 350 2.82 -13.23 -18.61
CA TYR A 350 3.64 -14.00 -17.68
C TYR A 350 4.13 -13.20 -16.47
N SER A 351 3.62 -11.97 -16.28
CA SER A 351 3.87 -11.22 -15.05
C SER A 351 3.12 -11.87 -13.89
N ASP A 352 3.84 -12.20 -12.82
CA ASP A 352 3.26 -12.81 -11.64
C ASP A 352 2.70 -11.73 -10.70
N TYR A 353 1.39 -11.80 -10.46
CA TYR A 353 0.66 -10.93 -9.51
C TYR A 353 0.04 -11.73 -8.37
N SER A 354 0.52 -12.97 -8.15
CA SER A 354 0.08 -13.76 -7.02
C SER A 354 0.31 -12.99 -5.71
N SER A 355 -0.68 -13.06 -4.84
CA SER A 355 -0.63 -12.50 -3.49
C SER A 355 -0.88 -13.61 -2.51
N ALA A 356 -0.11 -13.64 -1.43
CA ALA A 356 -0.23 -14.64 -0.39
C ALA A 356 -0.98 -14.10 0.84
N THR A 357 -1.95 -13.20 0.67
CA THR A 357 -2.60 -12.57 1.83
C THR A 357 -4.12 -12.65 1.79
N THR A 358 -4.71 -12.96 2.95
CA THR A 358 -6.14 -12.79 3.21
C THR A 358 -6.37 -11.71 4.26
N LYS A 359 -7.44 -10.92 4.09
CA LYS A 359 -7.87 -9.96 5.10
C LYS A 359 -9.23 -10.33 5.69
N ILE A 360 -9.29 -10.43 7.01
CA ILE A 360 -10.52 -10.68 7.78
C ILE A 360 -10.85 -9.39 8.55
N ASN A 361 -12.11 -8.97 8.49
CA ASN A 361 -12.60 -7.78 9.19
C ASN A 361 -13.64 -8.21 10.22
N LEU A 362 -13.48 -7.82 11.47
CA LEU A 362 -14.33 -8.24 12.58
C LEU A 362 -14.99 -7.03 13.24
N ALA A 363 -16.30 -7.12 13.46
CA ALA A 363 -17.05 -6.25 14.37
C ALA A 363 -17.22 -6.99 15.70
N VAL A 364 -16.72 -6.40 16.78
CA VAL A 364 -16.76 -7.03 18.11
C VAL A 364 -17.38 -6.10 19.16
N ASP A 365 -17.97 -6.68 20.19
CA ASP A 365 -18.62 -5.98 21.30
C ASP A 365 -17.65 -5.58 22.42
N LYS A 366 -16.43 -6.12 22.43
CA LYS A 366 -15.38 -5.82 23.41
C LYS A 366 -13.99 -6.03 22.83
N LEU A 367 -12.98 -5.41 23.45
CA LEU A 367 -11.59 -5.62 23.10
C LEU A 367 -11.12 -7.05 23.48
N PRO A 368 -10.26 -7.67 22.65
CA PRO A 368 -9.59 -8.92 23.03
C PRO A 368 -8.68 -8.67 24.23
N GLN A 369 -8.47 -9.70 25.06
CA GLN A 369 -7.54 -9.64 26.19
C GLN A 369 -6.42 -10.65 25.98
N PHE A 370 -5.17 -10.18 26.06
CA PHE A 370 -3.98 -11.00 25.88
C PHE A 370 -3.53 -11.56 27.23
N GLN A 371 -3.34 -12.88 27.32
CA GLN A 371 -3.01 -13.53 28.60
C GLN A 371 -1.67 -13.06 29.18
N CYS A 372 -0.69 -12.79 28.30
CA CYS A 372 0.64 -12.28 28.64
C CYS A 372 0.62 -10.80 29.09
N CYS A 373 -0.45 -10.07 28.82
CA CYS A 373 -0.60 -8.64 29.14
C CYS A 373 -2.05 -8.31 29.49
N LYS A 374 -2.55 -8.89 30.60
CA LYS A 374 -3.93 -8.70 31.06
C LYS A 374 -4.12 -7.32 31.67
N LEU A 375 -5.19 -6.63 31.28
CA LEU A 375 -5.63 -5.41 31.94
C LEU A 375 -6.68 -5.74 33.00
N ASN A 376 -6.69 -4.97 34.08
CA ASN A 376 -7.70 -5.07 35.13
C ASN A 376 -8.94 -4.20 34.83
N HIS A 377 -9.03 -3.63 33.63
CA HIS A 377 -10.14 -2.77 33.17
C HIS A 377 -10.48 -3.09 31.71
N PRO A 378 -11.72 -2.78 31.26
CA PRO A 378 -12.15 -3.07 29.89
C PRO A 378 -11.56 -2.11 28.84
N ASP A 379 -11.01 -0.97 29.26
CA ASP A 379 -10.48 0.04 28.35
C ASP A 379 -9.20 -0.42 27.64
N ALA A 380 -8.92 0.20 26.48
CA ALA A 380 -7.73 -0.10 25.69
C ALA A 380 -6.44 0.29 26.45
N GLY A 381 -5.52 -0.67 26.58
CA GLY A 381 -4.13 -0.41 26.97
C GLY A 381 -3.18 -0.35 25.77
N PRO A 382 -1.86 -0.16 26.01
CA PRO A 382 -0.83 -0.02 24.96
C PRO A 382 -0.82 -1.16 23.93
N GLN A 383 -1.09 -2.40 24.36
CA GLN A 383 -1.12 -3.58 23.51
C GLN A 383 -2.23 -3.57 22.45
N HIS A 384 -3.18 -2.62 22.53
CA HIS A 384 -4.28 -2.47 21.56
C HIS A 384 -4.08 -1.31 20.57
N MET A 385 -3.04 -0.48 20.77
CA MET A 385 -2.89 0.78 20.03
C MET A 385 -2.03 0.63 18.76
N GLY A 386 -1.07 -0.30 18.77
CA GLY A 386 -0.14 -0.57 17.67
C GLY A 386 -0.60 -1.68 16.71
N THR A 387 0.35 -2.21 15.94
CA THR A 387 0.21 -3.48 15.22
C THR A 387 0.39 -4.64 16.20
N ILE A 388 -0.44 -5.66 16.12
CA ILE A 388 -0.32 -6.87 16.94
C ILE A 388 0.17 -8.01 16.04
N HIS A 389 1.36 -8.54 16.29
CA HIS A 389 1.97 -9.60 15.49
C HIS A 389 1.72 -10.96 16.15
N ILE A 390 0.88 -11.79 15.53
CA ILE A 390 0.55 -13.13 16.02
C ILE A 390 1.23 -14.16 15.12
N GLY A 391 1.83 -15.20 15.71
CA GLY A 391 2.59 -16.20 14.95
C GLY A 391 3.95 -15.68 14.48
N SER A 392 4.55 -14.77 15.25
CA SER A 392 5.84 -14.13 14.94
C SER A 392 6.84 -14.35 16.08
N GLU A 393 7.00 -15.59 16.52
CA GLU A 393 7.91 -15.97 17.61
C GLU A 393 9.32 -16.32 17.09
N SER A 394 9.42 -16.84 15.85
CA SER A 394 10.68 -17.08 15.16
C SER A 394 10.57 -16.85 13.66
N MET A 395 11.70 -16.62 12.98
CA MET A 395 11.73 -16.46 11.52
C MET A 395 11.45 -17.79 10.81
N GLU A 396 11.79 -18.91 11.44
CA GLU A 396 11.55 -20.25 10.94
C GLU A 396 10.05 -20.55 10.86
N GLU A 397 9.24 -20.07 11.82
CA GLU A 397 7.78 -20.19 11.74
C GLU A 397 7.19 -19.38 10.58
N ILE A 398 7.72 -18.18 10.35
CA ILE A 398 7.33 -17.33 9.22
C ILE A 398 7.68 -18.03 7.89
N ASP A 399 8.85 -18.65 7.79
CA ASP A 399 9.27 -19.40 6.60
C ASP A 399 8.38 -20.65 6.37
N LEU A 400 8.08 -21.41 7.42
CA LEU A 400 7.17 -22.56 7.32
C LEU A 400 5.78 -22.16 6.83
N ALA A 401 5.25 -21.03 7.30
CA ALA A 401 3.99 -20.49 6.80
C ALA A 401 4.07 -20.16 5.30
N CYS A 402 5.18 -19.59 4.84
CA CYS A 402 5.44 -19.34 3.42
C CYS A 402 5.46 -20.63 2.61
N GLN A 403 6.15 -21.67 3.10
CA GLN A 403 6.26 -22.96 2.43
C GLN A 403 4.89 -23.64 2.30
N ASP A 404 4.05 -23.60 3.33
CA ASP A 404 2.67 -24.10 3.27
C ASP A 404 1.89 -23.41 2.12
N ALA A 405 1.92 -22.08 2.06
CA ALA A 405 1.20 -21.31 1.05
C ALA A 405 1.71 -21.55 -0.38
N VAL A 406 3.03 -21.68 -0.57
CA VAL A 406 3.62 -22.02 -1.88
C VAL A 406 3.18 -23.41 -2.35
N ASN A 407 2.96 -24.34 -1.42
CA ASN A 407 2.43 -25.68 -1.71
C ASN A 407 0.91 -25.72 -1.89
N GLY A 408 0.23 -24.56 -1.89
CA GLY A 408 -1.23 -24.49 -2.05
C GLY A 408 -2.00 -24.84 -0.78
N VAL A 409 -1.35 -24.87 0.38
CA VAL A 409 -1.95 -25.24 1.67
C VAL A 409 -2.07 -23.99 2.55
N PRO A 410 -3.21 -23.73 3.21
CA PRO A 410 -3.30 -22.69 4.23
C PRO A 410 -2.27 -22.93 5.35
N SER A 411 -1.55 -21.88 5.75
CA SER A 411 -0.54 -22.01 6.81
C SER A 411 -1.14 -22.64 8.08
N ARG A 412 -0.49 -23.68 8.58
CA ARG A 412 -0.85 -24.35 9.84
C ARG A 412 -0.73 -23.42 11.05
N ARG A 413 0.20 -22.47 10.97
CA ARG A 413 0.44 -21.46 11.99
C ARG A 413 0.51 -20.10 11.31
N PRO A 414 -0.64 -19.42 11.12
CA PRO A 414 -0.69 -18.20 10.32
C PRO A 414 0.08 -17.07 10.99
N VAL A 415 0.83 -16.33 10.17
CA VAL A 415 1.43 -15.05 10.56
C VAL A 415 0.35 -14.00 10.36
N ILE A 416 -0.13 -13.40 11.45
CA ILE A 416 -1.25 -12.46 11.42
C ILE A 416 -0.79 -11.10 11.91
N GLU A 417 -0.98 -10.11 11.06
CA GLU A 417 -0.90 -8.71 11.45
C GLU A 417 -2.30 -8.23 11.85
N MET A 418 -2.50 -8.00 13.14
CA MET A 418 -3.77 -7.56 13.70
C MET A 418 -3.74 -6.08 14.07
N SER A 419 -4.82 -5.36 13.78
CA SER A 419 -4.99 -3.95 14.17
C SER A 419 -6.38 -3.68 14.73
N ILE A 420 -6.47 -2.72 15.66
CA ILE A 420 -7.74 -2.31 16.29
C ILE A 420 -7.93 -0.79 16.12
N PRO A 421 -8.17 -0.30 14.89
CA PRO A 421 -8.22 1.13 14.60
C PRO A 421 -9.24 1.90 15.44
N SER A 422 -10.34 1.24 15.82
CA SER A 422 -11.40 1.82 16.65
C SER A 422 -10.98 2.23 18.07
N VAL A 423 -9.79 1.79 18.52
CA VAL A 423 -9.18 2.30 19.76
C VAL A 423 -8.86 3.79 19.62
N LEU A 424 -8.35 4.22 18.47
CA LEU A 424 -8.01 5.62 18.18
C LEU A 424 -9.11 6.35 17.39
N ASP A 425 -9.78 5.68 16.47
CA ASP A 425 -10.82 6.25 15.61
C ASP A 425 -12.23 5.88 16.08
N LYS A 426 -12.95 6.83 16.69
CA LYS A 426 -14.32 6.59 17.17
C LYS A 426 -15.39 6.71 16.07
N THR A 427 -15.01 7.00 14.82
CA THR A 427 -15.96 7.27 13.73
C THR A 427 -16.32 6.03 12.90
N ILE A 428 -15.65 4.90 13.16
CA ILE A 428 -15.77 3.65 12.38
C ILE A 428 -16.50 2.52 13.09
N SER A 429 -16.88 2.70 14.36
CA SER A 429 -17.68 1.74 15.13
C SER A 429 -18.68 2.42 16.05
N PRO A 430 -19.76 1.72 16.47
CA PRO A 430 -20.67 2.22 17.49
C PRO A 430 -19.96 2.40 18.85
N PRO A 431 -20.48 3.27 19.74
CA PRO A 431 -19.92 3.45 21.08
C PRO A 431 -19.79 2.12 21.85
N GLY A 432 -18.61 1.89 22.45
CA GLY A 432 -18.29 0.67 23.20
C GLY A 432 -18.03 -0.57 22.36
N LYS A 433 -18.07 -0.48 21.02
CA LYS A 433 -17.79 -1.58 20.10
C LYS A 433 -16.53 -1.30 19.28
N HIS A 434 -15.95 -2.35 18.71
CA HIS A 434 -14.65 -2.26 18.05
C HIS A 434 -14.64 -2.90 16.66
N VAL A 435 -13.81 -2.31 15.81
CA VAL A 435 -13.37 -2.88 14.53
C VAL A 435 -11.98 -3.48 14.74
N ILE A 436 -11.81 -4.73 14.36
CA ILE A 436 -10.52 -5.44 14.30
C ILE A 436 -10.26 -5.84 12.85
N ASN A 437 -9.05 -5.60 12.37
CA ASN A 437 -8.58 -6.13 11.09
C ASN A 437 -7.53 -7.20 11.36
N LEU A 438 -7.63 -8.33 10.67
CA LEU A 438 -6.62 -9.37 10.63
C LEU A 438 -6.10 -9.47 9.20
N PHE A 439 -4.84 -9.16 9.01
CA PHE A 439 -4.13 -9.35 7.76
C PHE A 439 -3.29 -10.61 7.89
N VAL A 440 -3.80 -11.70 7.31
CA VAL A 440 -3.25 -13.05 7.43
C VAL A 440 -2.29 -13.27 6.27
N GLN A 441 -1.01 -13.33 6.59
CA GLN A 441 0.06 -13.59 5.65
C GLN A 441 0.18 -15.09 5.37
N TYR A 442 0.59 -15.43 4.15
CA TYR A 442 0.72 -16.77 3.62
C TYR A 442 -0.60 -17.57 3.52
N THR A 443 -1.58 -16.97 2.88
CA THR A 443 -2.71 -17.70 2.28
C THR A 443 -2.35 -18.15 0.85
N PRO A 444 -2.56 -19.41 0.44
CA PRO A 444 -2.20 -19.85 -0.92
C PRO A 444 -3.05 -19.13 -1.98
N TYR A 445 -2.40 -18.54 -3.00
CA TYR A 445 -3.11 -17.88 -4.10
C TYR A 445 -4.01 -18.85 -4.88
N LYS A 446 -3.53 -20.09 -5.07
CA LYS A 446 -4.27 -21.23 -5.63
C LYS A 446 -4.25 -22.37 -4.62
N PRO A 447 -5.39 -22.68 -3.95
CA PRO A 447 -5.47 -23.82 -3.06
C PRO A 447 -5.16 -25.13 -3.80
N SER A 448 -4.51 -26.06 -3.12
CA SER A 448 -4.17 -27.38 -3.65
C SER A 448 -5.40 -28.29 -3.79
N ASP A 449 -6.41 -28.06 -2.97
CA ASP A 449 -7.60 -28.87 -2.79
C ASP A 449 -8.90 -28.15 -3.20
N GLY A 450 -8.82 -27.17 -4.11
CA GLY A 450 -10.00 -26.49 -4.66
C GLY A 450 -9.76 -25.05 -5.10
N SER A 451 -10.79 -24.22 -4.97
CA SER A 451 -10.76 -22.81 -5.33
C SER A 451 -11.38 -21.95 -4.22
N TRP A 452 -10.85 -20.73 -4.02
CA TRP A 452 -11.47 -19.72 -3.14
C TRP A 452 -12.90 -19.32 -3.55
N GLY A 453 -13.30 -19.66 -4.78
CA GLY A 453 -14.68 -19.54 -5.24
C GLY A 453 -15.65 -20.55 -4.62
N ASP A 454 -15.14 -21.67 -4.12
CA ASP A 454 -15.93 -22.80 -3.65
C ASP A 454 -16.58 -22.50 -2.30
N SER A 455 -17.85 -22.84 -2.16
CA SER A 455 -18.62 -22.59 -0.94
C SER A 455 -18.01 -23.25 0.31
N ALA A 456 -17.34 -24.40 0.15
CA ALA A 456 -16.65 -25.10 1.23
C ALA A 456 -15.54 -24.24 1.90
N TYR A 457 -14.87 -23.36 1.15
CA TYR A 457 -13.83 -22.46 1.66
C TYR A 457 -14.38 -21.18 2.29
N ARG A 458 -15.67 -20.88 2.10
CA ARG A 458 -16.31 -19.67 2.60
C ARG A 458 -17.02 -19.85 3.95
N VAL A 459 -17.19 -21.09 4.42
CA VAL A 459 -18.09 -21.44 5.53
C VAL A 459 -17.34 -22.05 6.73
N SER A 460 -16.02 -22.27 6.64
CA SER A 460 -15.22 -22.86 7.73
C SER A 460 -14.88 -21.87 8.83
#